data_AF-A0A9X2S476-F1
#
_entry.id   AF-A0A9X2S476-F1
#
_cell.length_a   1.000
_cell.length_b   1.000
_cell.length_c   1.000
_cell.angle_alpha   90.00
_cell.angle_beta   90.00
_cell.angle_gamma   90.00
#
_symmetry.space_group_name_H-M   'P 1'
#
loop_
_entity.id
_entity.type
_entity.pdbx_description
1 polymer ?
#
loop_
_entity_poly.entity_id
_entity_poly.type
_entity_poly.pdbx_seq_one_letter_code
_entity_poly.pdbx_strand_id
1 'polypeptide(L)'
;MYGKRPVKKLSYSTFEKILQIISGVIVILSFLLISIYWSKLPNKIPTHYDALGSPDAWGQKDSIFILPVISLILYIVLSLLIRIPHVYNYIVEITKENVEYQYRNSRRLLICLKTELVCIFMYILWKTILISLGRSQGLGAIFTPVSLIIIFGTLLYFIIKSIRFRHKS
;
A
#
# COMPACT_ATOMS: atom_id res chain seq x y z
N MET A 1 8.68 -31.22 -7.87
CA MET A 1 8.22 -30.85 -6.50
C MET A 1 9.21 -29.85 -5.94
N TYR A 2 8.81 -28.60 -5.69
CA TYR A 2 9.66 -27.65 -4.96
C TYR A 2 9.91 -28.24 -3.55
N GLY A 3 11.17 -28.52 -3.20
CA GLY A 3 11.52 -28.97 -1.86
C GLY A 3 11.01 -27.98 -0.80
N LYS A 4 10.66 -28.47 0.41
CA LYS A 4 10.17 -27.63 1.50
C LYS A 4 11.18 -26.51 1.77
N ARG A 5 10.80 -25.26 1.48
CA ARG A 5 11.65 -24.08 1.69
C ARG A 5 11.95 -23.90 3.19
N PRO A 6 13.13 -23.39 3.57
CA PRO A 6 13.49 -23.25 4.99
C PRO A 6 12.59 -22.23 5.70
N VAL A 7 11.93 -22.64 6.78
CA VAL A 7 11.17 -21.72 7.63
C VAL A 7 12.15 -21.01 8.58
N LYS A 8 12.49 -19.76 8.26
CA LYS A 8 13.34 -18.91 9.12
C LYS A 8 12.51 -17.86 9.85
N LYS A 9 12.63 -17.78 11.18
CA LYS A 9 12.12 -16.66 11.98
C LYS A 9 13.09 -15.49 11.84
N LEU A 10 12.72 -14.46 11.08
CA LEU A 10 13.54 -13.28 10.85
C LEU A 10 13.00 -12.11 11.66
N SER A 11 13.83 -11.51 12.52
CA SER A 11 13.47 -10.30 13.27
C SER A 11 13.23 -9.11 12.32
N TYR A 12 12.33 -8.21 12.71
CA TYR A 12 12.08 -6.96 11.99
C TYR A 12 13.18 -5.94 12.28
N SER A 13 13.66 -5.25 11.24
CA SER A 13 14.49 -4.06 11.38
C SER A 13 13.68 -2.87 11.90
N THR A 14 14.38 -1.85 12.42
CA THR A 14 13.74 -0.59 12.86
C THR A 14 12.91 0.05 11.76
N PHE A 15 13.45 0.11 10.53
CA PHE A 15 12.72 0.58 9.34
C PHE A 15 11.41 -0.18 9.12
N GLU A 16 11.45 -1.52 9.16
CA GLU A 16 10.26 -2.35 8.97
C GLU A 16 9.22 -2.13 10.08
N LYS A 17 9.64 -1.88 11.32
CA LYS A 17 8.73 -1.58 12.43
C LYS A 17 8.07 -0.21 12.24
N ILE A 18 8.87 0.82 11.93
CA ILE A 18 8.39 2.19 11.72
C ILE A 18 7.32 2.22 10.63
N LEU A 19 7.59 1.65 9.45
CA LEU A 19 6.63 1.66 8.35
C LEU A 19 5.32 0.91 8.68
N GLN A 20 5.41 -0.18 9.44
CA GLN A 20 4.21 -0.91 9.86
C GLN A 20 3.36 -0.13 10.86
N ILE A 21 3.99 0.62 11.78
CA ILE A 21 3.31 1.50 12.73
C ILE A 21 2.67 2.67 11.98
N ILE A 22 3.43 3.35 11.11
CA ILE A 22 2.94 4.46 10.28
C ILE A 22 1.72 4.02 9.47
N SER A 23 1.81 2.87 8.78
CA SER A 23 0.68 2.32 8.02
C SER A 23 -0.55 2.10 8.90
N GLY A 24 -0.38 1.53 10.10
CA GLY A 24 -1.50 1.31 11.02
C GLY A 24 -2.13 2.61 11.52
N VAL A 25 -1.30 3.60 11.85
CA VAL A 25 -1.75 4.95 12.24
C VAL A 25 -2.53 5.61 11.11
N ILE A 26 -2.06 5.55 9.85
CA ILE A 26 -2.76 6.15 8.71
C ILE A 26 -4.14 5.50 8.50
N VAL A 27 -4.24 4.17 8.63
CA VAL A 27 -5.55 3.49 8.54
C VAL A 27 -6.50 4.01 9.63
N ILE A 28 -6.04 4.14 10.89
CA ILE A 28 -6.87 4.69 11.97
C ILE A 28 -7.29 6.14 11.68
N LEU A 29 -6.34 6.96 11.22
CA LEU A 29 -6.59 8.36 10.88
C LEU A 29 -7.59 8.50 9.74
N SER A 30 -7.66 7.54 8.80
CA SER A 30 -8.63 7.58 7.71
C SER A 30 -10.08 7.49 8.19
N PHE A 31 -10.37 6.63 9.17
CA PHE A 31 -11.70 6.54 9.81
C PHE A 31 -12.00 7.77 10.67
N LEU A 32 -11.00 8.25 11.42
CA LEU A 32 -11.15 9.47 12.23
C LEU A 32 -11.46 10.69 11.34
N LEU A 33 -10.80 10.80 10.19
CA LEU A 33 -10.99 11.89 9.26
C LEU A 33 -12.42 11.91 8.69
N ILE A 34 -12.97 10.76 8.32
CA ILE A 34 -14.39 10.66 7.92
C ILE A 34 -15.30 11.11 9.05
N SER A 35 -15.04 10.64 10.28
CA SER A 35 -15.86 10.99 11.45
C SER A 35 -15.89 12.50 11.72
N ILE A 36 -14.76 13.18 11.56
CA ILE A 36 -14.64 14.65 11.74
C ILE A 36 -15.44 15.43 10.69
N TYR A 37 -15.48 14.95 9.44
CA TYR A 37 -16.10 15.65 8.32
C TYR A 37 -17.50 15.14 7.96
N TRP A 38 -17.98 14.08 8.59
CA TRP A 38 -19.21 13.37 8.23
C TRP A 38 -20.43 14.29 8.11
N SER A 39 -20.65 15.16 9.10
CA SER A 39 -21.78 16.10 9.11
C SER A 39 -21.67 17.23 8.09
N LYS A 40 -20.48 17.45 7.53
CA LYS A 40 -20.19 18.51 6.56
C LYS A 40 -20.25 18.01 5.12
N LEU A 41 -20.24 16.70 4.91
CA LEU A 41 -20.25 16.12 3.57
C LEU A 41 -21.65 16.22 2.94
N PRO A 42 -21.75 16.66 1.68
CA PRO A 42 -23.01 16.61 0.93
C PRO A 42 -23.45 15.15 0.69
N ASN A 43 -24.72 14.95 0.33
CA ASN A 43 -25.25 13.62 0.04
C ASN A 43 -24.59 12.94 -1.18
N LYS A 44 -23.98 13.73 -2.07
CA LYS A 44 -23.29 13.27 -3.28
C LYS A 44 -21.81 13.63 -3.21
N ILE A 45 -20.93 12.63 -3.35
CA ILE A 45 -19.47 12.80 -3.34
C ILE A 45 -18.83 12.12 -4.54
N PRO A 46 -17.60 12.50 -4.95
CA PRO A 46 -16.87 11.78 -5.98
C PRO A 46 -16.63 10.32 -5.60
N THR A 47 -16.78 9.43 -6.57
CA THR A 47 -16.50 7.98 -6.41
C THR A 47 -15.48 7.45 -7.41
N HIS A 48 -15.26 8.17 -8.51
CA HIS A 48 -14.26 7.83 -9.51
C HIS A 48 -13.60 9.10 -10.04
N TYR A 49 -12.39 8.93 -10.58
CA TYR A 49 -11.57 9.99 -11.12
C TYR A 49 -10.95 9.55 -12.45
N ASP A 50 -10.87 10.46 -13.41
CA ASP A 50 -10.19 10.22 -14.69
C ASP A 50 -8.65 10.21 -14.53
N ALA A 51 -7.93 9.98 -15.63
CA ALA A 51 -6.46 9.93 -15.63
C ALA A 51 -5.80 11.27 -15.20
N LEU A 52 -6.49 12.39 -15.38
CA LEU A 52 -6.05 13.73 -14.95
C LEU A 52 -6.44 14.03 -13.49
N GLY A 53 -7.12 13.09 -12.83
CA GLY A 53 -7.57 13.21 -11.45
C GLY A 53 -8.84 14.04 -11.30
N SER A 54 -9.60 14.29 -12.36
CA SER A 54 -10.88 15.00 -12.29
C SER A 54 -12.01 14.02 -11.92
N PRO A 55 -12.97 14.40 -11.06
CA PRO A 55 -14.14 13.57 -10.77
C PRO A 55 -14.96 13.31 -12.03
N ASP A 56 -15.16 12.04 -12.39
CA ASP A 56 -15.99 11.63 -13.54
C ASP A 56 -17.19 10.74 -13.13
N ALA A 57 -17.26 10.32 -11.85
CA ALA A 57 -18.43 9.66 -11.27
C ALA A 57 -18.72 10.12 -9.84
N TRP A 58 -20.00 10.10 -9.46
CA TRP A 58 -20.50 10.59 -8.16
C TRP A 58 -21.50 9.60 -7.54
N GLY A 59 -21.36 9.36 -6.24
CA GLY A 59 -22.16 8.40 -5.46
C GLY A 59 -22.69 8.95 -4.15
N GLN A 60 -23.42 8.13 -3.40
CA GLN A 60 -23.91 8.51 -2.07
C GLN A 60 -22.76 8.70 -1.08
N LYS A 61 -22.88 9.64 -0.14
CA LYS A 61 -21.81 9.97 0.83
C LYS A 61 -21.25 8.76 1.59
N ASP A 62 -22.08 7.74 1.85
CA ASP A 62 -21.68 6.53 2.55
C ASP A 62 -20.61 5.72 1.81
N SER A 63 -20.47 5.91 0.48
CA SER A 63 -19.41 5.28 -0.31
C SER A 63 -18.00 5.71 0.11
N ILE A 64 -17.86 6.81 0.88
CA ILE A 64 -16.57 7.27 1.40
C ILE A 64 -15.87 6.22 2.28
N PHE A 65 -16.64 5.32 2.91
CA PHE A 65 -16.10 4.24 3.75
C PHE A 65 -15.46 3.10 2.95
N ILE A 66 -15.70 3.00 1.64
CA ILE A 66 -15.10 1.94 0.81
C ILE A 66 -13.57 2.03 0.84
N LEU A 67 -13.01 3.23 0.69
CA LEU A 67 -11.56 3.45 0.69
C LEU A 67 -10.87 2.99 1.99
N PRO A 68 -11.26 3.47 3.20
CA PRO A 68 -10.62 3.04 4.44
C PRO A 68 -10.89 1.56 4.77
N VAL A 69 -12.04 0.99 4.38
CA VAL A 69 -12.33 -0.44 4.58
C VAL A 69 -11.39 -1.30 3.72
N ILE A 70 -11.24 -0.99 2.43
CA ILE A 70 -10.28 -1.69 1.56
C ILE A 70 -8.85 -1.49 2.09
N SER A 71 -8.51 -0.28 2.52
CA SER A 71 -7.20 0.03 3.14
C SER A 71 -6.92 -0.85 4.37
N LEU A 72 -7.90 -1.01 5.25
CA LEU A 72 -7.81 -1.85 6.44
C LEU A 72 -7.63 -3.33 6.07
N ILE A 73 -8.43 -3.84 5.12
CA ILE A 73 -8.32 -5.23 4.65
C ILE A 73 -6.93 -5.49 4.06
N LEU A 74 -6.45 -4.62 3.16
CA LEU A 74 -5.11 -4.74 2.59
C LEU A 74 -4.03 -4.65 3.66
N TYR A 75 -4.16 -3.72 4.62
CA TYR A 75 -3.22 -3.61 5.72
C TYR A 75 -3.13 -4.91 6.53
N ILE A 76 -4.28 -5.51 6.89
CA ILE A 76 -4.33 -6.76 7.65
C ILE A 76 -3.73 -7.91 6.84
N VAL A 77 -4.24 -8.14 5.64
CA VAL A 77 -3.82 -9.26 4.77
C VAL A 77 -2.32 -9.20 4.49
N LEU A 78 -1.79 -8.03 4.12
CA LEU A 78 -0.36 -7.87 3.88
C LEU A 78 0.46 -8.00 5.17
N SER A 79 -0.03 -7.52 6.32
CA SER A 79 0.66 -7.70 7.60
C SER A 79 0.74 -9.16 8.05
N LEU A 80 -0.28 -9.96 7.73
CA LEU A 80 -0.26 -11.41 7.94
C LEU A 80 0.73 -12.08 6.98
N LEU A 81 0.67 -11.73 5.69
CA LEU A 81 1.55 -12.27 4.66
C LEU A 81 3.03 -12.02 4.99
N ILE A 82 3.38 -10.80 5.43
CA ILE A 82 4.72 -10.36 5.88
C ILE A 82 5.37 -11.33 6.89
N ARG A 83 4.58 -12.08 7.67
CA ARG A 83 5.06 -13.02 8.70
C ARG A 83 5.45 -14.40 8.14
N ILE A 84 5.05 -14.72 6.91
CA ILE A 84 5.22 -16.05 6.30
C ILE A 84 5.95 -15.97 4.95
N PRO A 85 7.18 -15.43 4.87
CA PRO A 85 7.89 -15.23 3.61
C PRO A 85 8.08 -16.49 2.76
N HIS A 86 8.09 -17.67 3.39
CA HIS A 86 8.26 -18.94 2.69
C HIS A 86 7.16 -19.27 1.66
N VAL A 87 5.96 -18.69 1.79
CA VAL A 87 4.83 -18.93 0.86
C VAL A 87 4.84 -18.01 -0.36
N TYR A 88 5.73 -17.01 -0.42
CA TYR A 88 5.71 -16.04 -1.52
C TYR A 88 6.11 -16.68 -2.85
N ASN A 89 5.70 -16.04 -3.93
CA ASN A 89 6.29 -16.31 -5.23
C ASN A 89 7.59 -15.51 -5.38
N TYR A 90 8.72 -16.20 -5.59
CA TYR A 90 10.04 -15.59 -5.76
C TYR A 90 10.46 -15.66 -7.22
N ILE A 91 10.98 -14.55 -7.76
CA ILE A 91 11.47 -14.49 -9.13
C ILE A 91 12.77 -15.27 -9.35
N VAL A 92 13.51 -15.53 -8.27
CA VAL A 92 14.72 -16.36 -8.27
C VAL A 92 14.47 -17.63 -7.48
N GLU A 93 15.21 -18.69 -7.83
CA GLU A 93 15.24 -19.92 -7.05
C GLU A 93 15.78 -19.67 -5.63
N ILE A 94 15.12 -20.28 -4.65
CA ILE A 94 15.47 -20.13 -3.24
C ILE A 94 16.38 -21.28 -2.81
N THR A 95 17.62 -20.95 -2.49
CA THR A 95 18.65 -21.88 -2.03
C THR A 95 18.95 -21.66 -0.55
N LYS A 96 19.75 -22.54 0.09
CA LYS A 96 20.10 -22.41 1.51
C LYS A 96 20.93 -21.15 1.79
N GLU A 97 21.71 -20.74 0.81
CA GLU A 97 22.66 -19.62 0.86
C GLU A 97 21.92 -18.28 0.71
N ASN A 98 20.94 -18.19 -0.20
CA ASN A 98 20.26 -16.93 -0.52
C ASN A 98 18.94 -16.70 0.26
N VAL A 99 18.39 -17.73 0.90
CA VAL A 99 17.04 -17.69 1.51
C VAL A 99 16.83 -16.52 2.45
N GLU A 100 17.82 -16.20 3.29
CA GLU A 100 17.69 -15.13 4.26
C GLU A 100 17.59 -13.76 3.58
N TYR A 101 18.46 -13.50 2.60
CA TYR A 101 18.43 -12.27 1.84
C TYR A 101 17.10 -12.12 1.10
N GLN A 102 16.67 -13.16 0.38
CA GLN A 102 15.46 -13.11 -0.43
C GLN A 102 14.22 -12.93 0.45
N TYR A 103 14.15 -13.59 1.61
CA TYR A 103 13.04 -13.41 2.55
C TYR A 103 13.00 -12.00 3.12
N ARG A 104 14.15 -11.43 3.52
CA ARG A 104 14.20 -10.03 4.00
C ARG A 104 13.86 -9.03 2.89
N ASN A 105 14.36 -9.26 1.67
CA ASN A 105 14.15 -8.37 0.52
C ASN A 105 12.67 -8.32 0.12
N SER A 106 12.05 -9.49 -0.06
CA SER A 106 10.62 -9.61 -0.39
C SER A 106 9.71 -9.09 0.73
N ARG A 107 10.06 -9.34 2.00
CA ARG A 107 9.31 -8.80 3.13
C ARG A 107 9.33 -7.26 3.16
N ARG A 108 10.50 -6.65 2.93
CA ARG A 108 10.64 -5.19 2.83
C ARG A 108 9.84 -4.63 1.66
N LEU A 109 9.86 -5.29 0.51
CA LEU A 109 9.02 -4.94 -0.63
C LEU A 109 7.54 -4.86 -0.22
N LEU A 110 7.00 -5.92 0.39
CA LEU A 110 5.59 -5.92 0.82
C LEU A 110 5.29 -4.83 1.86
N ILE A 111 6.22 -4.53 2.77
CA ILE A 111 6.05 -3.43 3.74
C ILE A 111 6.01 -2.07 3.03
N CYS A 112 6.89 -1.82 2.06
CA CYS A 112 6.88 -0.58 1.29
C CYS A 112 5.58 -0.45 0.49
N LEU A 113 5.20 -1.48 -0.28
CA LEU A 113 3.97 -1.46 -1.09
C LEU A 113 2.73 -1.26 -0.22
N LYS A 114 2.63 -1.95 0.93
CA LYS A 114 1.53 -1.75 1.88
C LYS A 114 1.47 -0.29 2.34
N THR A 115 2.61 0.30 2.69
CA THR A 115 2.69 1.69 3.15
C THR A 115 2.26 2.66 2.05
N GLU A 116 2.79 2.48 0.83
CA GLU A 116 2.45 3.29 -0.34
C GLU A 116 0.95 3.26 -0.63
N LEU A 117 0.34 2.06 -0.66
CA LEU A 117 -1.10 1.90 -0.89
C LEU A 117 -1.94 2.61 0.18
N VAL A 118 -1.60 2.45 1.46
CA VAL A 118 -2.31 3.11 2.56
C VAL A 118 -2.17 4.64 2.47
N CYS A 119 -0.99 5.16 2.13
CA CYS A 119 -0.77 6.59 1.90
C CYS A 119 -1.60 7.12 0.72
N ILE A 120 -1.62 6.38 -0.41
CA ILE A 120 -2.39 6.73 -1.60
C ILE A 120 -3.89 6.77 -1.27
N PHE A 121 -4.42 5.78 -0.57
CA PHE A 121 -5.83 5.76 -0.17
C PHE A 121 -6.18 6.89 0.80
N MET A 122 -5.31 7.21 1.75
CA MET A 122 -5.50 8.36 2.64
C MET A 122 -5.52 9.68 1.86
N TYR A 123 -4.63 9.83 0.86
CA TYR A 123 -4.61 11.00 0.00
C TYR A 123 -5.90 11.13 -0.81
N ILE A 124 -6.35 10.07 -1.48
CA ILE A 124 -7.60 10.06 -2.26
C ILE A 124 -8.79 10.38 -1.34
N LEU A 125 -8.84 9.81 -0.14
CA LEU A 125 -9.88 10.10 0.84
C LEU A 125 -9.90 11.58 1.21
N TRP A 126 -8.75 12.14 1.58
CA TRP A 126 -8.63 13.56 1.92
C TRP A 126 -9.07 14.46 0.77
N LYS A 127 -8.63 14.16 -0.46
CA LYS A 127 -9.02 14.91 -1.65
C LYS A 127 -10.51 14.79 -1.95
N THR A 128 -11.10 13.61 -1.77
CA THR A 128 -12.55 13.40 -1.91
C THR A 128 -13.32 14.30 -0.96
N ILE A 129 -12.88 14.42 0.29
CA ILE A 129 -13.47 15.36 1.27
C ILE A 129 -13.33 16.79 0.79
N LEU A 130 -12.13 17.22 0.38
CA LEU A 130 -11.92 18.61 -0.08
C LEU A 130 -12.74 18.96 -1.32
N ILE A 131 -12.85 18.05 -2.29
CA ILE A 131 -13.66 18.24 -3.50
C ILE A 131 -15.13 18.33 -3.14
N SER A 132 -15.61 17.44 -2.26
CA SER A 132 -17.01 17.45 -1.78
C SER A 132 -17.36 18.74 -1.01
N LEU A 133 -16.38 19.41 -0.43
CA LEU A 133 -16.53 20.70 0.25
C LEU A 133 -16.27 21.91 -0.67
N GLY A 134 -16.09 21.70 -1.98
CA GLY A 134 -15.80 22.77 -2.95
C GLY A 134 -14.42 23.41 -2.80
N ARG A 135 -13.50 22.78 -2.05
CA ARG A 135 -12.15 23.29 -1.75
C ARG A 135 -11.08 22.77 -2.71
N SER A 136 -11.45 21.89 -3.64
CA SER A 136 -10.54 21.37 -4.65
C SER A 136 -11.30 20.91 -5.88
N GLN A 137 -10.65 20.92 -7.04
CA GLN A 137 -11.28 20.55 -8.33
C GLN A 137 -11.02 19.09 -8.74
N GLY A 138 -10.07 18.41 -8.10
CA GLY A 138 -9.66 17.05 -8.46
C GLY A 138 -8.47 16.59 -7.62
N LEU A 139 -7.99 15.37 -7.85
CA LEU A 139 -6.78 14.81 -7.23
C LEU A 139 -5.54 15.63 -7.63
N GLY A 140 -5.50 16.13 -8.87
CA GLY A 140 -4.40 16.89 -9.44
C GLY A 140 -3.71 16.07 -10.54
N ALA A 141 -3.39 16.72 -11.67
CA ALA A 141 -2.95 16.04 -12.90
C ALA A 141 -1.70 15.15 -12.74
N ILE A 142 -0.81 15.47 -11.81
CA ILE A 142 0.41 14.69 -11.57
C ILE A 142 0.23 13.55 -10.56
N PHE A 143 -0.92 13.46 -9.88
CA PHE A 143 -1.15 12.44 -8.86
C PHE A 143 -0.99 11.02 -9.43
N THR A 144 -1.66 10.75 -10.55
CA THR A 144 -1.63 9.45 -11.22
C THR A 144 -0.21 9.07 -11.64
N PRO A 145 0.53 9.85 -12.45
CA PRO A 145 1.89 9.47 -12.85
C PRO A 145 2.84 9.33 -11.66
N VAL A 146 2.76 10.20 -10.64
CA VAL A 146 3.63 10.12 -9.46
C VAL A 146 3.37 8.85 -8.65
N SER A 147 2.10 8.52 -8.40
CA SER A 147 1.75 7.30 -7.65
C SER A 147 2.20 6.03 -8.38
N LEU A 148 2.06 5.99 -9.71
CA LEU A 148 2.57 4.90 -10.53
C LEU A 148 4.10 4.79 -10.47
N ILE A 149 4.82 5.91 -10.61
CA ILE A 149 6.28 5.94 -10.53
C ILE A 149 6.77 5.43 -9.16
N ILE A 150 6.09 5.79 -8.07
CA ILE A 150 6.46 5.31 -6.73
C ILE A 150 6.27 3.79 -6.63
N ILE A 151 5.08 3.28 -6.98
CA ILE A 151 4.77 1.85 -6.87
C ILE A 151 5.71 1.02 -7.77
N PHE A 152 5.84 1.39 -9.04
CA PHE A 152 6.68 0.67 -9.99
C PHE A 152 8.17 0.85 -9.69
N GLY A 153 8.58 2.02 -9.22
CA GLY A 153 9.94 2.27 -8.77
C GLY A 153 10.34 1.37 -7.60
N THR A 154 9.47 1.24 -6.60
CA THR A 154 9.65 0.32 -5.48
C THR A 154 9.72 -1.14 -5.96
N LEU A 155 8.78 -1.58 -6.80
CA LEU A 155 8.81 -2.93 -7.39
C LEU A 155 10.13 -3.21 -8.11
N LEU A 156 10.52 -2.34 -9.05
CA LEU A 156 11.73 -2.50 -9.86
C LEU A 156 12.98 -2.52 -8.97
N TYR A 157 13.08 -1.63 -7.98
CA TYR A 157 14.20 -1.60 -7.05
C TYR A 157 14.40 -2.95 -6.35
N PHE A 158 13.33 -3.52 -5.78
CA PHE A 158 13.42 -4.78 -5.04
C PHE A 158 13.59 -5.99 -5.96
N ILE A 159 13.04 -5.98 -7.17
CA ILE A 159 13.25 -7.01 -8.20
C ILE A 159 14.72 -7.03 -8.63
N ILE A 160 15.29 -5.87 -8.97
CA ILE A 160 16.71 -5.75 -9.36
C ILE A 160 17.61 -6.27 -8.24
N LYS A 161 17.32 -5.95 -6.97
CA LYS A 161 18.08 -6.49 -5.83
C LYS A 161 17.93 -8.00 -5.68
N SER A 162 16.73 -8.53 -5.87
CA SER A 162 16.47 -9.97 -5.82
C SER A 162 17.31 -10.72 -6.86
N ILE A 163 17.33 -10.23 -8.12
CA ILE A 163 18.08 -10.81 -9.23
C ILE A 163 19.59 -10.69 -9.01
N ARG A 164 20.09 -9.52 -8.59
CA ARG A 164 21.52 -9.30 -8.33
C ARG A 164 22.07 -10.20 -7.22
N PHE A 165 21.24 -10.62 -6.27
CA PHE A 165 21.61 -11.52 -5.17
C PHE A 165 21.23 -12.99 -5.45
N ARG A 166 21.06 -13.38 -6.71
CA ARG A 166 20.84 -14.79 -7.10
C ARG A 166 22.06 -15.67 -6.88
N HIS A 167 23.27 -15.13 -7.13
CA HIS A 167 24.52 -15.89 -7.27
C HIS A 167 25.67 -15.41 -6.36
N LYS A 168 25.42 -14.53 -5.39
CA LYS A 168 26.44 -14.23 -4.36
C LYS A 168 26.45 -15.37 -3.33
N SER A 169 27.03 -16.49 -3.75
CA SER A 169 27.58 -17.57 -2.92
C SER A 169 29.03 -17.23 -2.60
#